data_AF-A0A0G4HEX1-F1
#
_entry.id   AF-A0A0G4HEX1-F1
#
_cell.length_a   1.000
_cell.length_b   1.000
_cell.length_c   1.000
_cell.angle_alpha   90.00
_cell.angle_beta   90.00
_cell.angle_gamma   90.00
#
_symmetry.space_group_name_H-M   'P 1'
#
loop_
_entity.id
_entity.type
_entity.pdbx_description
1 polymer ?
#
loop_
_entity_poly.entity_id
_entity_poly.type
_entity_poly.pdbx_seq_one_letter_code
_entity_poly.pdbx_strand_id
1 'polypeptide(L)'
;MPAIPWLPLFLVFLTCMEVFERYLSYRQWRRNCSPEIPPEVKELVKEDTFKKSQAYNRDKRLFSMVESVVQFARMFLMLYLFAYPQIWRWAGIVGGENEYVQSLTFLSMTMTIDYVSSIFFEIYGIFVIEEKHGFNKMTPMLFVSDQIKTTALTLVIGFPVVCGVIWLIKWGGKQFYVWLWGATMVFTIAMSMLYPNLIAPLFNKFEPLNNEELRKKIEDLAASLKFPLKKLFQMDGSKRSAHSNAYFYGFWWAKRIVIFDTLLKV
;
A
#
# COMPACT_ATOMS: atom_id res chain seq x y z
N MET A 1 27.30 30.74 -7.62
CA MET A 1 25.96 30.36 -8.13
C MET A 1 24.93 31.04 -7.25
N PRO A 2 23.88 31.69 -7.80
CA PRO A 2 22.81 32.22 -6.98
C PRO A 2 22.16 31.09 -6.18
N ALA A 3 21.82 31.36 -4.91
CA ALA A 3 21.16 30.38 -4.06
C ALA A 3 19.77 30.09 -4.62
N ILE A 4 19.57 28.86 -5.12
CA ILE A 4 18.27 28.42 -5.61
C ILE A 4 17.32 28.30 -4.40
N PRO A 5 16.12 28.92 -4.44
CA PRO A 5 15.14 28.82 -3.36
C PRO A 5 14.42 27.47 -3.41
N TRP A 6 15.11 26.40 -2.98
CA TRP A 6 14.62 25.01 -3.07
C TRP A 6 13.29 24.78 -2.36
N LEU A 7 13.12 25.32 -1.14
CA LEU A 7 11.89 25.14 -0.37
C LEU A 7 10.68 25.78 -1.08
N PRO A 8 10.68 27.08 -1.44
CA PRO A 8 9.58 27.67 -2.21
C PRO A 8 9.29 26.94 -3.52
N LEU A 9 10.33 26.54 -4.28
CA LEU A 9 10.16 25.81 -5.54
C LEU A 9 9.46 24.47 -5.32
N PHE A 10 9.88 23.72 -4.29
CA PHE A 10 9.26 22.44 -3.94
C PHE A 10 7.82 22.60 -3.44
N LEU A 11 7.53 23.62 -2.63
CA LEU A 11 6.17 23.89 -2.14
C LEU A 11 5.22 24.30 -3.27
N VAL A 12 5.69 25.09 -4.23
CA VAL A 12 4.91 25.42 -5.44
C VAL A 12 4.64 24.16 -6.25
N PHE A 13 5.67 23.35 -6.52
CA PHE A 13 5.52 22.08 -7.24
C PHE A 13 4.50 21.17 -6.55
N LEU A 14 4.63 21.00 -5.24
CA LEU A 14 3.73 20.17 -4.44
C LEU A 14 2.29 20.67 -4.52
N THR A 15 2.08 21.99 -4.46
CA THR A 15 0.76 22.62 -4.57
C THR A 15 0.16 22.43 -5.96
N CYS A 16 0.96 22.59 -7.02
CA CYS A 16 0.53 22.34 -8.39
C CYS A 16 0.09 20.89 -8.60
N MET A 17 0.85 19.93 -8.05
CA MET A 17 0.50 18.50 -8.09
C MET A 17 -0.82 18.22 -7.39
N GLU A 18 -1.02 18.72 -6.16
CA GLU A 18 -2.28 18.56 -5.43
C GLU A 18 -3.46 19.16 -6.20
N VAL A 19 -3.32 20.37 -6.75
CA VAL A 19 -4.38 21.01 -7.55
C VAL A 19 -4.73 20.17 -8.79
N PHE A 20 -3.73 19.59 -9.46
CA PHE A 20 -3.95 18.74 -10.62
C PHE A 20 -4.66 17.44 -10.26
N GLU A 21 -4.20 16.72 -9.23
CA GLU A 21 -4.84 15.48 -8.75
C GLU A 21 -6.25 15.73 -8.24
N ARG A 22 -6.47 16.87 -7.57
CA ARG A 22 -7.79 17.34 -7.14
C ARG A 22 -8.72 17.53 -8.31
N TYR A 23 -8.24 18.18 -9.37
CA TYR A 23 -9.02 18.40 -10.59
C TYR A 23 -9.45 17.07 -11.23
N LEU A 24 -8.53 16.10 -11.36
CA LEU A 24 -8.84 14.77 -11.89
C LEU A 24 -9.86 14.04 -11.01
N SER A 25 -9.64 14.05 -9.69
CA SER A 25 -10.54 13.40 -8.73
C SER A 25 -11.94 14.00 -8.74
N TYR A 26 -12.04 15.33 -8.89
CA TYR A 26 -13.32 16.03 -9.01
C TYR A 26 -14.05 15.69 -10.31
N ARG A 27 -13.34 15.59 -11.43
CA ARG A 27 -13.94 15.14 -12.71
C ARG A 27 -14.52 13.74 -12.59
N GLN A 28 -13.77 12.81 -12.01
CA GLN A 28 -14.25 11.45 -11.80
C GLN A 28 -15.42 11.41 -10.83
N TRP A 29 -15.35 12.15 -9.73
CA TRP A 29 -16.44 12.24 -8.76
C TRP A 29 -17.74 12.76 -9.40
N ARG A 30 -17.65 13.80 -10.26
CA ARG A 30 -18.81 14.28 -11.03
C ARG A 30 -19.42 13.20 -11.91
N ARG A 31 -18.60 12.36 -12.55
CA ARG A 31 -19.11 11.23 -13.34
C ARG A 31 -19.76 10.17 -12.45
N ASN A 32 -19.24 9.92 -11.25
CA ASN A 32 -19.84 8.99 -10.29
C ASN A 32 -21.19 9.48 -9.74
N CYS A 33 -21.44 10.79 -9.76
CA CYS A 33 -22.74 11.36 -9.40
C CYS A 33 -23.79 11.26 -10.53
N SER A 34 -23.38 10.91 -11.75
CA SER A 34 -24.29 10.78 -12.89
C SER A 34 -25.06 9.45 -12.81
N PRO A 35 -26.40 9.47 -12.91
CA PRO A 35 -27.22 8.26 -12.93
C PRO A 35 -27.24 7.58 -14.32
N GLU A 36 -26.60 8.17 -15.32
CA GLU A 36 -26.65 7.72 -16.69
C GLU A 36 -25.74 6.50 -16.91
N ILE A 37 -26.34 5.40 -17.35
CA ILE A 37 -25.62 4.19 -17.75
C ILE A 37 -25.07 4.40 -19.17
N PRO A 38 -23.77 4.22 -19.41
CA PRO A 38 -23.22 4.29 -20.76
C PRO A 38 -23.90 3.27 -21.69
N PRO A 39 -24.22 3.66 -22.95
CA PRO A 39 -24.92 2.79 -23.89
C PRO A 39 -24.24 1.43 -24.08
N GLU A 40 -22.91 1.41 -24.04
CA GLU A 40 -22.07 0.24 -24.32
C GLU A 40 -22.18 -0.86 -23.25
N VAL A 41 -22.60 -0.50 -22.02
CA VAL A 41 -22.70 -1.45 -20.89
C VAL A 41 -24.13 -1.61 -20.37
N LYS A 42 -25.11 -0.97 -21.02
CA LYS A 42 -26.51 -0.96 -20.58
C LYS A 42 -27.12 -2.36 -20.52
N GLU A 43 -26.70 -3.25 -21.41
CA GLU A 43 -27.16 -4.64 -21.45
C GLU A 43 -26.41 -5.56 -20.47
N LEU A 44 -25.21 -5.16 -20.04
CA LEU A 44 -24.34 -5.96 -19.16
C LEU A 44 -24.58 -5.69 -17.67
N VAL A 45 -25.15 -4.53 -17.32
CA VAL A 45 -25.25 -4.07 -15.93
C VAL A 45 -26.70 -3.79 -15.55
N LYS A 46 -27.18 -4.47 -14.50
CA LYS A 46 -28.49 -4.18 -13.89
C LYS A 46 -28.49 -2.78 -13.28
N GLU A 47 -29.59 -2.07 -13.42
CA GLU A 47 -29.71 -0.68 -12.95
C GLU A 47 -29.43 -0.52 -11.44
N ASP A 48 -29.92 -1.44 -10.61
CA ASP A 48 -29.65 -1.44 -9.15
C ASP A 48 -28.16 -1.61 -8.84
N THR A 49 -27.48 -2.54 -9.53
CA THR A 49 -26.04 -2.77 -9.38
C THR A 49 -25.23 -1.54 -9.82
N PHE A 50 -25.65 -0.87 -10.90
CA PHE A 50 -25.04 0.37 -11.35
C PHE A 50 -25.18 1.48 -10.29
N LYS A 51 -26.39 1.70 -9.75
CA LYS A 51 -26.65 2.69 -8.70
C LYS A 51 -25.81 2.44 -7.46
N LYS A 52 -25.71 1.18 -7.01
CA LYS A 52 -24.85 0.79 -5.87
C LYS A 52 -23.37 1.06 -6.14
N SER A 53 -22.88 0.68 -7.32
CA SER A 53 -21.50 0.96 -7.75
C SER A 53 -21.19 2.45 -7.76
N GLN A 54 -22.10 3.27 -8.32
CA GLN A 54 -21.95 4.73 -8.35
C GLN A 54 -21.95 5.33 -6.94
N ALA A 55 -22.86 4.91 -6.06
CA ALA A 55 -22.90 5.35 -4.68
C ALA A 55 -21.61 5.03 -3.92
N TYR A 56 -21.10 3.80 -4.05
CA TYR A 56 -19.82 3.37 -3.47
C TYR A 56 -18.65 4.22 -3.98
N ASN A 57 -18.51 4.33 -5.30
CA ASN A 57 -17.42 5.08 -5.92
C ASN A 57 -17.49 6.58 -5.61
N ARG A 58 -18.69 7.16 -5.47
CA ARG A 58 -18.88 8.55 -5.07
C ARG A 58 -18.40 8.78 -3.63
N ASP A 59 -18.86 7.95 -2.70
CA ASP A 59 -18.53 8.09 -1.27
C ASP A 59 -17.03 7.87 -1.05
N LYS A 60 -16.46 6.81 -1.64
CA LYS A 60 -15.02 6.51 -1.59
C LYS A 60 -14.16 7.62 -2.18
N ARG A 61 -14.57 8.18 -3.32
CA ARG A 61 -13.82 9.27 -3.97
C ARG A 61 -13.87 10.55 -3.15
N LEU A 62 -15.04 10.90 -2.59
CA LEU A 62 -15.16 12.07 -1.72
C LEU A 62 -14.27 11.95 -0.49
N PHE A 63 -14.26 10.77 0.13
CA PHE A 63 -13.41 10.49 1.28
C PHE A 63 -11.91 10.59 0.96
N SER A 64 -11.46 9.91 -0.11
CA SER A 64 -10.07 9.97 -0.57
C SER A 64 -9.63 11.40 -0.93
N MET A 65 -10.56 12.20 -1.47
CA MET A 65 -10.36 13.63 -1.67
C MET A 65 -10.14 14.37 -0.34
N VAL A 66 -10.93 14.13 0.70
CA VAL A 66 -10.74 14.80 2.00
C VAL A 66 -9.40 14.38 2.63
N GLU A 67 -9.11 13.08 2.63
CA GLU A 67 -7.86 12.52 3.16
C GLU A 67 -6.62 13.13 2.49
N SER A 68 -6.61 13.22 1.15
CA SER A 68 -5.50 13.82 0.41
C SER A 68 -5.26 15.29 0.75
N VAL A 69 -6.32 16.10 0.98
CA VAL A 69 -6.13 17.51 1.43
C VAL A 69 -5.44 17.54 2.78
N VAL A 70 -5.87 16.69 3.72
CA VAL A 70 -5.32 16.68 5.07
C VAL A 70 -3.85 16.24 5.05
N GLN A 71 -3.53 15.20 4.26
CA GLN A 71 -2.15 14.72 4.11
C GLN A 71 -1.26 15.76 3.40
N PHE A 72 -1.77 16.41 2.35
CA PHE A 72 -1.10 17.53 1.69
C PHE A 72 -0.84 18.67 2.67
N ALA A 73 -1.86 19.13 3.40
CA ALA A 73 -1.75 20.24 4.35
C ALA A 73 -0.73 19.91 5.45
N ARG A 74 -0.75 18.68 5.97
CA ARG A 74 0.23 18.20 6.94
C ARG A 74 1.65 18.26 6.37
N MET A 75 1.88 17.67 5.20
CA MET A 75 3.21 17.67 4.57
C MET A 75 3.69 19.09 4.25
N PHE A 76 2.81 19.93 3.71
CA PHE A 76 3.07 21.34 3.43
C PHE A 76 3.49 22.07 4.71
N LEU A 77 2.73 21.93 5.80
CA LEU A 77 3.04 22.57 7.09
C LEU A 77 4.33 22.02 7.71
N MET A 78 4.57 20.71 7.64
CA MET A 78 5.82 20.11 8.14
C MET A 78 7.05 20.67 7.43
N LEU A 79 6.96 20.90 6.12
CA LEU A 79 8.05 21.50 5.35
C LEU A 79 8.17 23.00 5.58
N TYR A 80 7.05 23.74 5.51
CA TYR A 80 7.01 25.19 5.67
C TYR A 80 7.49 25.64 7.06
N LEU A 81 7.14 24.89 8.11
CA LEU A 81 7.56 25.16 9.49
C LEU A 81 8.92 24.55 9.85
N PHE A 82 9.60 23.91 8.89
CA PHE A 82 10.86 23.19 9.13
C PHE A 82 10.77 22.17 10.28
N ALA A 83 9.67 21.43 10.35
CA ALA A 83 9.44 20.43 11.39
C ALA A 83 10.47 19.30 11.36
N TYR A 84 10.89 18.84 10.17
CA TYR A 84 11.87 17.74 10.03
C TYR A 84 13.22 18.04 10.72
N PRO A 85 13.86 19.21 10.52
CA PRO A 85 15.01 19.61 11.32
C PRO A 85 14.76 19.60 12.84
N GLN A 86 13.59 20.01 13.31
CA GLN A 86 13.28 19.99 14.75
C GLN A 86 13.13 18.56 15.28
N ILE A 87 12.45 17.69 14.53
CA ILE A 87 12.32 16.27 14.87
C ILE A 87 13.69 15.60 14.89
N TRP A 88 14.59 15.95 13.96
CA TRP A 88 15.97 15.46 13.97
C TRP A 88 16.74 15.86 15.24
N ARG A 89 16.58 17.12 15.68
CA ARG A 89 17.17 17.60 16.93
C ARG A 89 16.61 16.87 18.15
N TRP A 90 15.30 16.68 18.22
CA TRP A 90 14.66 15.91 19.28
C TRP A 90 15.11 14.45 19.28
N ALA A 91 15.29 13.84 18.11
CA ALA A 91 15.84 12.50 17.98
C ALA A 91 17.26 12.40 18.56
N GLY A 92 18.10 13.43 18.39
CA GLY A 92 19.44 13.47 18.99
C GLY A 92 19.41 13.62 20.52
N ILE A 93 18.44 14.36 21.05
CA ILE A 93 18.25 14.49 22.51
C ILE A 93 17.77 13.17 23.13
N VAL A 94 16.86 12.47 22.47
CA VAL A 94 16.23 11.24 22.99
C VAL A 94 17.11 10.00 22.74
N GLY A 95 17.65 9.85 21.52
CA GLY A 95 18.44 8.69 21.10
C GLY A 95 19.95 8.84 21.28
N GLY A 96 20.44 10.05 21.59
CA GLY A 96 21.86 10.37 21.69
C GLY A 96 22.49 10.78 20.36
N GLU A 97 23.79 11.12 20.41
CA GLU A 97 24.53 11.69 19.28
C GLU A 97 25.07 10.65 18.28
N ASN A 98 24.89 9.34 18.57
CA ASN A 98 25.27 8.31 17.62
C ASN A 98 24.35 8.39 16.39
N GLU A 99 24.93 8.68 15.23
CA GLU A 99 24.20 8.87 13.96
C GLU A 99 23.24 7.72 13.63
N TYR A 100 23.60 6.47 13.94
CA TYR A 100 22.70 5.33 13.71
C TYR A 100 21.48 5.41 14.62
N VAL A 101 21.70 5.63 15.93
CA VAL A 101 20.61 5.69 16.91
C VAL A 101 19.73 6.91 16.64
N GLN A 102 20.32 8.07 16.40
CA GLN A 102 19.58 9.29 16.05
C GLN A 102 18.74 9.10 14.77
N SER A 103 19.28 8.44 13.74
CA SER A 103 18.54 8.16 12.50
C SER A 103 17.35 7.23 12.73
N LEU A 104 17.53 6.16 13.51
CA LEU A 104 16.46 5.23 13.85
C LEU A 104 15.39 5.89 14.73
N THR A 105 15.78 6.72 15.70
CA THR A 105 14.86 7.49 16.53
C THR A 105 14.09 8.51 15.70
N PHE A 106 14.76 9.24 14.81
CA PHE A 106 14.13 10.16 13.87
C PHE A 106 13.09 9.44 13.00
N LEU A 107 13.47 8.31 12.40
CA LEU A 107 12.56 7.50 11.59
C LEU A 107 11.34 7.07 12.42
N SER A 108 11.55 6.56 13.63
CA SER A 108 10.48 6.12 14.54
C SER A 108 9.51 7.25 14.87
N MET A 109 10.02 8.45 15.17
CA MET A 109 9.20 9.64 15.43
C MET A 109 8.37 10.03 14.20
N THR A 110 9.00 10.10 13.02
CA THR A 110 8.29 10.44 11.77
C THR A 110 7.23 9.41 11.42
N MET A 111 7.55 8.11 11.52
CA MET A 111 6.60 7.02 11.31
C MET A 111 5.41 7.09 12.28
N THR A 112 5.66 7.48 13.52
CA THR A 112 4.59 7.63 14.52
C THR A 112 3.67 8.80 14.16
N ILE A 113 4.23 9.94 13.74
CA ILE A 113 3.45 11.09 13.28
C ILE A 113 2.60 10.72 12.06
N ASP A 114 3.18 10.02 11.08
CA ASP A 114 2.49 9.56 9.89
C ASP A 114 1.37 8.56 10.23
N TYR A 115 1.65 7.59 11.12
CA TYR A 115 0.70 6.58 11.57
C TYR A 115 -0.49 7.21 12.29
N VAL A 116 -0.23 8.08 13.29
CA VAL A 116 -1.30 8.75 14.05
C VAL A 116 -2.16 9.63 13.14
N SER A 117 -1.57 10.28 12.14
CA SER A 117 -2.33 11.10 11.19
C SER A 117 -3.20 10.26 10.27
N SER A 118 -2.76 9.07 9.89
CA SER A 118 -3.39 8.25 8.84
C SER A 118 -4.37 7.22 9.39
N ILE A 119 -4.18 6.73 10.62
CA ILE A 119 -5.02 5.67 11.20
C ILE A 119 -6.50 6.07 11.31
N PHE A 120 -6.79 7.35 11.57
CA PHE A 120 -8.18 7.83 11.60
C PHE A 120 -8.88 7.64 10.25
N PHE A 121 -8.18 7.91 9.15
CA PHE A 121 -8.71 7.72 7.81
C PHE A 121 -8.84 6.24 7.49
N GLU A 122 -7.87 5.41 7.88
CA GLU A 122 -7.95 3.97 7.66
C GLU A 122 -9.15 3.34 8.39
N ILE A 123 -9.35 3.69 9.67
CA ILE A 123 -10.50 3.24 10.46
C ILE A 123 -11.81 3.69 9.81
N TYR A 124 -11.93 4.97 9.42
CA TYR A 124 -13.15 5.48 8.80
C TYR A 124 -13.42 4.80 7.45
N GLY A 125 -12.38 4.61 6.63
CA GLY A 125 -12.49 3.91 5.35
C GLY A 125 -13.05 2.50 5.52
N ILE A 126 -12.48 1.72 6.44
CA ILE A 126 -12.88 0.31 6.66
C ILE A 126 -14.24 0.22 7.37
N PHE A 127 -14.38 0.83 8.54
CA PHE A 127 -15.52 0.59 9.43
C PHE A 127 -16.72 1.50 9.15
N VAL A 128 -16.59 2.53 8.31
CA VAL A 128 -17.72 3.39 7.92
C VAL A 128 -18.02 3.26 6.43
N ILE A 129 -17.04 3.46 5.54
CA ILE A 129 -17.31 3.46 4.10
C ILE A 129 -17.49 2.04 3.58
N GLU A 130 -16.53 1.15 3.79
CA GLU A 130 -16.63 -0.24 3.31
C GLU A 130 -17.77 -0.99 4.03
N GLU A 131 -18.04 -0.69 5.30
CA GLU A 131 -19.19 -1.24 6.04
C GLU A 131 -20.53 -0.76 5.46
N LYS A 132 -20.69 0.54 5.19
CA LYS A 132 -21.91 1.10 4.58
C LYS A 132 -22.28 0.43 3.26
N HIS A 133 -21.27 0.02 2.49
CA HIS A 133 -21.46 -0.65 1.20
C HIS A 133 -21.38 -2.18 1.29
N GLY A 134 -21.31 -2.74 2.50
CA GLY A 134 -21.36 -4.18 2.76
C GLY A 134 -20.09 -4.96 2.38
N PHE A 135 -19.00 -4.26 2.06
CA PHE A 135 -17.72 -4.86 1.68
C PHE A 135 -16.87 -5.23 2.87
N ASN A 136 -16.99 -4.54 4.01
CA ASN A 136 -16.20 -4.84 5.18
C ASN A 136 -16.58 -6.20 5.79
N LYS A 137 -15.57 -7.00 6.11
CA LYS A 137 -15.66 -8.23 6.91
C LYS A 137 -14.64 -8.25 8.05
N MET A 138 -13.84 -7.20 8.16
CA MET A 138 -12.77 -7.08 9.13
C MET A 138 -13.35 -6.76 10.51
N THR A 139 -12.88 -7.48 11.53
CA THR A 139 -13.21 -7.16 12.93
C THR A 139 -12.21 -6.16 13.50
N PRO A 140 -12.58 -5.33 14.49
CA PRO A 140 -11.64 -4.41 15.14
C PRO A 140 -10.41 -5.12 15.73
N MET A 141 -10.59 -6.31 16.29
CA MET A 141 -9.49 -7.12 16.83
C MET A 141 -8.52 -7.57 15.73
N LEU A 142 -9.03 -7.97 14.57
CA LEU A 142 -8.21 -8.32 13.42
C LEU A 142 -7.45 -7.10 12.90
N PHE A 143 -8.13 -5.95 12.81
CA PHE A 143 -7.52 -4.67 12.40
C PHE A 143 -6.33 -4.30 13.30
N VAL A 144 -6.53 -4.26 14.61
CA VAL A 144 -5.45 -3.93 15.56
C VAL A 144 -4.32 -4.96 15.50
N SER A 145 -4.65 -6.26 15.40
CA SER A 145 -3.63 -7.31 15.27
C SER A 145 -2.77 -7.11 14.01
N ASP A 146 -3.38 -6.76 12.89
CA ASP A 146 -2.66 -6.53 11.65
C ASP A 146 -1.83 -5.25 11.69
N GLN A 147 -2.31 -4.19 12.35
CA GLN A 147 -1.52 -2.96 12.54
C GLN A 147 -0.26 -3.24 13.37
N ILE A 148 -0.39 -3.99 14.46
CA ILE A 148 0.74 -4.37 15.31
C ILE A 148 1.73 -5.22 14.52
N LYS A 149 1.27 -6.25 13.80
CA LYS A 149 2.13 -7.11 12.97
C LYS A 149 2.85 -6.32 11.89
N THR A 150 2.14 -5.44 11.19
CA THR A 150 2.69 -4.62 10.10
C THR A 150 3.74 -3.65 10.63
N THR A 151 3.45 -2.99 11.75
CA THR A 151 4.41 -2.10 12.42
C THR A 151 5.64 -2.87 12.87
N ALA A 152 5.46 -4.01 13.54
CA ALA A 152 6.58 -4.85 13.98
C ALA A 152 7.45 -5.33 12.81
N LEU A 153 6.85 -5.85 11.74
CA LEU A 153 7.57 -6.25 10.51
C LEU A 153 8.33 -5.08 9.90
N THR A 154 7.71 -3.90 9.83
CA THR A 154 8.32 -2.70 9.28
C THR A 154 9.53 -2.26 10.09
N LEU A 155 9.47 -2.32 11.42
CA LEU A 155 10.61 -2.00 12.29
C LEU A 155 11.71 -3.06 12.17
N VAL A 156 11.35 -4.34 12.26
CA VAL A 156 12.30 -5.48 12.22
C VAL A 156 13.05 -5.54 10.89
N ILE A 157 12.40 -5.23 9.77
CA ILE A 157 13.04 -5.23 8.44
C ILE A 157 13.66 -3.87 8.15
N GLY A 158 12.94 -2.79 8.43
CA GLY A 158 13.34 -1.43 8.08
C GLY A 158 14.55 -0.93 8.83
N PHE A 159 14.68 -1.21 10.14
CA PHE A 159 15.82 -0.72 10.93
C PHE A 159 17.15 -1.32 10.46
N PRO A 160 17.29 -2.64 10.28
CA PRO A 160 18.51 -3.21 9.68
C PRO A 160 18.81 -2.65 8.29
N VAL A 161 17.79 -2.43 7.47
CA VAL A 161 17.96 -1.83 6.14
C VAL A 161 18.53 -0.43 6.26
N VAL A 162 17.96 0.43 7.11
CA VAL A 162 18.45 1.81 7.31
C VAL A 162 19.89 1.81 7.85
N CYS A 163 20.20 0.96 8.82
CA CYS A 163 21.57 0.80 9.32
C CYS A 163 22.53 0.36 8.20
N GLY A 164 22.12 -0.60 7.38
CA GLY A 164 22.88 -1.08 6.22
C GLY A 164 23.10 0.03 5.18
N VAL A 165 22.09 0.87 4.92
CA VAL A 165 22.20 2.02 4.03
C VAL A 165 23.18 3.05 4.58
N ILE A 166 23.07 3.45 5.84
CA ILE A 166 24.00 4.40 6.48
C ILE A 166 25.43 3.85 6.41
N TRP A 167 25.61 2.57 6.71
CA TRP A 167 26.91 1.91 6.62
C TRP A 167 27.46 1.91 5.19
N LEU A 168 26.65 1.56 4.18
CA LEU A 168 27.06 1.57 2.76
C LEU A 168 27.41 2.96 2.27
N ILE A 169 26.70 3.99 2.71
CA ILE A 169 26.99 5.39 2.36
C ILE A 169 28.37 5.78 2.90
N LYS A 170 28.65 5.46 4.18
CA LYS A 170 29.94 5.76 4.82
C LYS A 170 31.09 4.97 4.21
N TRP A 171 30.87 3.68 3.94
CA TRP A 171 31.89 2.77 3.41
C TRP A 171 32.18 3.01 1.92
N GLY A 172 31.14 3.25 1.11
CA GLY A 172 31.24 3.32 -0.35
C GLY A 172 31.87 4.61 -0.89
N GLY A 173 32.14 5.61 -0.04
CA GLY A 173 32.82 6.84 -0.41
C GLY A 173 32.16 7.55 -1.60
N LYS A 174 32.92 8.02 -2.58
CA LYS A 174 32.38 8.73 -3.77
C LYS A 174 31.48 7.86 -4.65
N GLN A 175 31.59 6.54 -4.57
CA GLN A 175 30.84 5.58 -5.40
C GLN A 175 29.75 4.84 -4.59
N PHE A 176 29.38 5.34 -3.42
CA PHE A 176 28.39 4.69 -2.55
C PHE A 176 27.08 4.37 -3.26
N TYR A 177 26.67 5.20 -4.23
CA TYR A 177 25.44 5.03 -4.99
C TYR A 177 25.41 3.74 -5.81
N VAL A 178 26.57 3.25 -6.31
CA VAL A 178 26.64 1.98 -7.05
C VAL A 178 26.39 0.81 -6.11
N TRP A 179 27.01 0.84 -4.92
CA TRP A 179 26.83 -0.17 -3.89
C TRP A 179 25.42 -0.17 -3.32
N LEU A 180 24.86 1.01 -3.06
CA LEU A 180 23.49 1.19 -2.61
C LEU A 180 22.48 0.69 -3.64
N TRP A 181 22.72 0.95 -4.93
CA TRP A 181 21.92 0.42 -6.03
C TRP A 181 21.97 -1.10 -6.07
N GLY A 182 23.16 -1.70 -6.04
CA GLY A 182 23.34 -3.15 -6.02
C GLY A 182 22.68 -3.81 -4.80
N ALA A 183 22.86 -3.24 -3.62
CA ALA A 183 22.23 -3.70 -2.39
C ALA A 183 20.69 -3.61 -2.47
N THR A 184 20.15 -2.51 -2.99
CA THR A 184 18.71 -2.35 -3.22
C THR A 184 18.19 -3.40 -4.20
N MET A 185 18.88 -3.67 -5.30
CA MET A 185 18.50 -4.71 -6.26
C MET A 185 18.44 -6.09 -5.62
N VAL A 186 19.49 -6.47 -4.86
CA VAL A 186 19.53 -7.75 -4.14
C VAL A 186 18.40 -7.83 -3.12
N PHE A 187 18.19 -6.76 -2.34
CA PHE A 187 17.12 -6.68 -1.35
C PHE A 187 15.74 -6.80 -1.99
N THR A 188 15.46 -6.12 -3.10
CA THR A 188 14.18 -6.20 -3.83
C THR A 188 13.94 -7.61 -4.34
N ILE A 189 14.94 -8.27 -4.94
CA ILE A 189 14.82 -9.66 -5.40
C ILE A 189 14.55 -10.58 -4.22
N ALA A 190 15.33 -10.45 -3.14
CA ALA A 190 15.14 -11.25 -1.92
C ALA A 190 13.73 -11.06 -1.34
N MET A 191 13.27 -9.82 -1.18
CA MET A 191 11.93 -9.52 -0.67
C MET A 191 10.82 -10.02 -1.58
N SER A 192 11.00 -9.98 -2.90
CA SER A 192 10.02 -10.56 -3.85
C SER A 192 9.83 -12.07 -3.67
N MET A 193 10.87 -12.76 -3.19
CA MET A 193 10.84 -14.20 -2.88
C MET A 193 10.38 -14.47 -1.44
N LEU A 194 10.80 -13.67 -0.47
CA LEU A 194 10.49 -13.85 0.95
C LEU A 194 9.07 -13.41 1.28
N TYR A 195 8.58 -12.31 0.72
CA TYR A 195 7.27 -11.74 1.03
C TYR A 195 6.12 -12.76 0.93
N PRO A 196 5.88 -13.43 -0.21
CA PRO A 196 4.75 -14.33 -0.31
C PRO A 196 4.91 -15.64 0.49
N ASN A 197 6.14 -16.00 0.89
CA ASN A 197 6.43 -17.24 1.61
C ASN A 197 6.47 -17.07 3.13
N LEU A 198 6.90 -15.91 3.63
CA LEU A 198 7.13 -15.66 5.05
C LEU A 198 6.26 -14.55 5.61
N ILE A 199 5.97 -13.50 4.82
CA ILE A 199 5.27 -12.31 5.30
C ILE A 199 3.77 -12.45 5.08
N ALA A 200 3.33 -12.72 3.85
CA ALA A 200 1.91 -12.85 3.53
C ALA A 200 1.18 -13.90 4.38
N PRO A 201 1.77 -15.08 4.71
CA PRO A 201 1.14 -16.08 5.57
C PRO A 201 0.92 -15.64 7.04
N LEU A 202 1.56 -14.56 7.51
CA LEU A 202 1.31 -14.00 8.85
C LEU A 202 -0.03 -13.27 8.94
N PHE A 203 -0.58 -12.88 7.78
CA PHE A 203 -1.81 -12.10 7.65
C PHE A 203 -2.99 -12.92 7.15
N ASN A 204 -2.73 -13.90 6.26
CA ASN A 204 -3.76 -14.68 5.59
C ASN A 204 -3.40 -16.17 5.60
N LYS A 205 -4.42 -17.02 5.60
CA LYS A 205 -4.27 -18.46 5.46
C LYS A 205 -4.22 -18.83 3.98
N PHE A 206 -3.22 -19.61 3.62
CA PHE A 206 -3.07 -20.15 2.27
C PHE A 206 -3.27 -21.66 2.32
N GLU A 207 -4.26 -22.15 1.59
CA GLU A 207 -4.57 -23.57 1.48
C GLU A 207 -4.49 -24.00 0.01
N PRO A 208 -4.16 -25.26 -0.31
CA PRO A 208 -4.34 -25.76 -1.67
C PRO A 208 -5.78 -25.54 -2.15
N LEU A 209 -5.97 -25.28 -3.44
CA LEU A 209 -7.33 -25.10 -3.98
C LEU A 209 -8.15 -26.38 -3.76
N ASN A 210 -9.25 -26.27 -3.02
CA ASN A 210 -10.06 -27.41 -2.60
C ASN A 210 -10.85 -28.06 -3.75
N ASN A 211 -11.26 -27.27 -4.75
CA ASN A 211 -12.04 -27.77 -5.89
C ASN A 211 -11.11 -28.45 -6.90
N GLU A 212 -11.11 -29.79 -6.91
CA GLU A 212 -10.26 -30.60 -7.79
C GLU A 212 -10.56 -30.42 -9.28
N GLU A 213 -11.83 -30.27 -9.66
CA GLU A 213 -12.21 -30.08 -11.06
C GLU A 213 -11.69 -28.74 -11.59
N LEU A 214 -11.92 -27.65 -10.84
CA LEU A 214 -11.42 -26.32 -11.19
C LEU A 214 -9.90 -26.29 -11.20
N ARG A 215 -9.26 -26.92 -10.21
CA ARG A 215 -7.81 -27.06 -10.13
C ARG A 215 -7.26 -27.71 -11.40
N LYS A 216 -7.82 -28.83 -11.83
CA LYS A 216 -7.38 -29.54 -13.03
C LYS A 216 -7.53 -28.68 -14.28
N LYS A 217 -8.66 -28.00 -14.46
CA LYS A 217 -8.86 -27.06 -15.59
C LYS A 217 -7.81 -25.95 -15.63
N ILE A 218 -7.44 -25.40 -14.46
CA ILE A 218 -6.40 -24.36 -14.36
C ILE A 218 -5.02 -24.94 -14.68
N GLU A 219 -4.71 -26.13 -14.17
CA GLU A 219 -3.44 -26.82 -14.45
C GLU A 219 -3.30 -27.17 -15.93
N ASP A 220 -4.37 -27.64 -16.59
CA ASP A 220 -4.41 -27.94 -18.02
C ASP A 220 -4.22 -26.67 -18.88
N LEU A 221 -4.88 -25.56 -18.50
CA LEU A 221 -4.69 -24.27 -19.17
C LEU A 221 -3.28 -23.72 -18.98
N ALA A 222 -2.71 -23.84 -17.77
CA ALA A 222 -1.33 -23.44 -17.52
C ALA A 222 -0.36 -24.26 -18.36
N ALA A 223 -0.58 -25.57 -18.47
CA ALA A 223 0.25 -26.47 -19.27
C ALA A 223 0.19 -26.13 -20.76
N SER A 224 -1.01 -25.85 -21.31
CA SER A 224 -1.17 -25.49 -22.73
C SER A 224 -0.44 -24.19 -23.09
N LEU A 225 -0.37 -23.25 -22.15
CA LEU A 225 0.37 -21.99 -22.29
C LEU A 225 1.85 -22.09 -21.90
N LYS A 226 2.33 -23.29 -21.50
CA LYS A 226 3.68 -23.51 -20.94
C LYS A 226 3.99 -22.59 -19.75
N PHE A 227 2.95 -22.18 -19.02
CA PHE A 227 3.11 -21.41 -17.79
C PHE A 227 3.60 -22.33 -16.68
N PRO A 228 4.75 -22.06 -16.04
CA PRO A 228 5.39 -22.99 -15.10
C PRO A 228 4.72 -22.96 -13.71
N LEU A 229 3.45 -23.36 -13.66
CA LEU A 229 2.64 -23.47 -12.46
C LEU A 229 3.16 -24.61 -11.58
N LYS A 230 3.55 -24.28 -10.34
CA LYS A 230 4.01 -25.25 -9.34
C LYS A 230 3.01 -25.48 -8.22
N LYS A 231 2.28 -24.44 -7.80
CA LYS A 231 1.27 -24.55 -6.74
C LYS A 231 0.09 -23.63 -7.04
N LEU A 232 -1.10 -24.11 -6.72
CA LEU A 232 -2.35 -23.38 -6.81
C LEU A 232 -2.98 -23.31 -5.42
N PHE A 233 -3.14 -22.10 -4.90
CA PHE A 233 -3.67 -21.84 -3.56
C PHE A 233 -4.99 -21.09 -3.63
N GLN A 234 -5.83 -21.34 -2.63
CA GLN A 234 -6.91 -20.44 -2.22
C GLN A 234 -6.48 -19.66 -0.97
N MET A 235 -6.90 -18.40 -0.86
CA MET A 235 -6.62 -17.52 0.28
C MET A 235 -7.91 -17.01 0.90
N ASP A 236 -7.95 -16.90 2.23
CA ASP A 236 -9.09 -16.43 3.03
C ASP A 236 -9.33 -14.91 2.96
N GLY A 237 -9.42 -14.36 1.75
CA GLY A 237 -9.68 -12.94 1.51
C GLY A 237 -10.99 -12.44 2.14
N SER A 238 -12.00 -13.32 2.24
CA SER A 238 -13.30 -13.04 2.87
C SER A 238 -13.21 -12.63 4.33
N LYS A 239 -12.12 -12.92 5.03
CA LYS A 239 -11.88 -12.48 6.41
C LYS A 239 -11.72 -10.96 6.53
N ARG A 240 -11.35 -10.30 5.42
CA ARG A 240 -11.05 -8.86 5.37
C ARG A 240 -12.13 -8.11 4.61
N SER A 241 -12.52 -8.62 3.45
CA SER A 241 -13.44 -7.94 2.56
C SER A 241 -14.15 -8.89 1.61
N ALA A 242 -15.32 -8.48 1.12
CA ALA A 242 -16.05 -9.20 0.08
C ALA A 242 -15.48 -8.99 -1.35
N HIS A 243 -14.40 -8.22 -1.51
CA HIS A 243 -13.75 -8.04 -2.80
C HIS A 243 -13.11 -9.34 -3.29
N SER A 244 -13.21 -9.56 -4.60
CA SER A 244 -12.67 -10.74 -5.28
C SER A 244 -11.40 -10.36 -6.03
N ASN A 245 -10.39 -11.21 -5.95
CA ASN A 245 -9.14 -11.03 -6.69
C ASN A 245 -8.46 -12.39 -6.93
N ALA A 246 -7.57 -12.42 -7.91
CA ALA A 246 -6.64 -13.52 -8.12
C ALA A 246 -5.32 -12.94 -8.60
N TYR A 247 -4.22 -13.52 -8.14
CA TYR A 247 -2.89 -13.08 -8.54
C TYR A 247 -1.95 -14.28 -8.67
N PHE A 248 -0.84 -14.06 -9.35
CA PHE A 248 0.25 -15.03 -9.39
C PHE A 248 1.54 -14.36 -8.96
N TYR A 249 2.44 -15.16 -8.41
CA TYR A 249 3.76 -14.72 -8.00
C TYR A 249 4.78 -15.84 -8.22
N GLY A 250 6.05 -15.52 -7.99
CA GLY A 250 7.15 -16.48 -8.07
C GLY A 250 8.14 -16.15 -9.18
N PHE A 251 9.30 -16.78 -9.07
CA PHE A 251 10.47 -16.46 -9.88
C PHE A 251 10.61 -17.47 -11.02
N TRP A 252 10.70 -16.97 -12.25
CA TRP A 252 11.03 -17.71 -13.48
C TRP A 252 10.35 -19.08 -13.62
N TRP A 253 10.98 -20.16 -13.15
CA TRP A 253 10.57 -21.56 -13.29
C TRP A 253 9.58 -22.07 -12.23
N ALA A 254 9.26 -21.26 -11.22
CA ALA A 254 8.34 -21.64 -10.14
C ALA A 254 7.31 -20.53 -9.91
N LYS A 255 6.19 -20.61 -10.63
CA LYS A 255 5.05 -19.72 -10.45
C LYS A 255 4.00 -20.36 -9.56
N ARG A 256 3.29 -19.53 -8.82
CA ARG A 256 2.18 -19.92 -7.96
C ARG A 256 1.01 -19.00 -8.22
N ILE A 257 -0.18 -19.57 -8.27
CA ILE A 257 -1.43 -18.81 -8.41
C ILE A 257 -2.15 -18.83 -7.06
N VAL A 258 -2.70 -17.69 -6.67
CA VAL A 258 -3.53 -17.52 -5.49
C VAL A 258 -4.87 -16.96 -5.93
N ILE A 259 -5.93 -17.65 -5.53
CA ILE A 259 -7.31 -17.24 -5.80
C ILE A 259 -7.97 -16.88 -4.46
N PHE A 260 -8.67 -15.75 -4.40
CA PHE A 260 -9.41 -15.40 -3.20
C PHE A 260 -10.64 -16.30 -3.08
N ASP A 261 -10.96 -16.73 -1.87
CA ASP A 261 -12.16 -17.53 -1.61
C ASP A 261 -13.46 -16.79 -1.97
N THR A 262 -13.44 -15.45 -1.96
CA THR A 262 -14.54 -14.60 -2.45
C THR A 262 -14.77 -14.78 -3.95
N LEU A 263 -13.70 -14.92 -4.76
CA LEU A 263 -13.82 -15.14 -6.21
C LEU A 263 -14.39 -16.52 -6.54
N LEU A 264 -14.12 -17.52 -5.69
CA LEU A 264 -14.61 -18.90 -5.87
C LEU A 264 -16.10 -19.06 -5.52
N LYS A 265 -16.68 -18.07 -4.83
CA LYS A 265 -18.09 -18.08 -4.40
C LYS A 265 -19.02 -17.29 -5.33
N VAL A 266 -18.46 -16.57 -6.30
CA VAL A 266 -19.21 -15.84 -7.35
C VAL A 266 -19.64 -16.82 -8.43
#